data_AF-A0A3D3PA63-F1
#
_entry.id   AF-A0A3D3PA63-F1
#
_cell.length_a   1.000
_cell.length_b   1.000
_cell.length_c   1.000
_cell.angle_alpha   90.00
_cell.angle_beta   90.00
_cell.angle_gamma   90.00
#
_symmetry.space_group_name_H-M   'P 1'
#
loop_
_entity.id
_entity.type
_entity.pdbx_description
1 polymer ?
#
loop_
_entity_poly.entity_id
_entity_poly.type
_entity_poly.pdbx_seq_one_letter_code
_entity_poly.pdbx_strand_id
1 'polypeptide(L)'
;MKIRTTLLLLFLGGLTSCKHDIDTQLLPGTWKPKNEIGKSTYGIITFFKNDSIIAKTFDYGRLTSEVTGKYKLETKTGILTTSYGDSLSYDLEIIKLNKTELELSYLRTKQNQLYLRQ
;
A
#
# COMPACT_ATOMS: atom_id res chain seq x y z
N MET A 1 -51.91 36.78 7.49
CA MET A 1 -51.04 36.66 6.30
C MET A 1 -50.04 35.54 6.57
N LYS A 2 -50.21 34.36 5.96
CA LYS A 2 -49.39 33.16 6.20
C LYS A 2 -48.15 33.21 5.30
N ILE A 3 -46.98 33.48 5.85
CA ILE A 3 -45.71 33.33 5.15
C ILE A 3 -45.26 31.88 5.36
N ARG A 4 -45.33 31.09 4.28
CA ARG A 4 -44.85 29.71 4.24
C ARG A 4 -43.32 29.74 4.17
N THR A 5 -42.67 29.45 5.28
CA THR A 5 -41.21 29.25 5.33
C THR A 5 -40.91 27.87 4.75
N THR A 6 -40.62 27.80 3.45
CA THR A 6 -40.12 26.59 2.79
C THR A 6 -38.72 26.32 3.33
N LEU A 7 -38.62 25.41 4.28
CA LEU A 7 -37.37 24.90 4.84
C LEU A 7 -36.65 24.13 3.73
N LEU A 8 -35.75 24.81 3.01
CA LEU A 8 -34.88 24.23 2.00
C LEU A 8 -33.90 23.30 2.74
N LEU A 9 -34.20 22.00 2.77
CA LEU A 9 -33.29 20.98 3.28
C LEU A 9 -32.00 21.04 2.47
N LEU A 10 -30.95 21.57 3.10
CA LEU A 10 -29.56 21.41 2.68
C LEU A 10 -29.27 19.89 2.65
N PHE A 11 -29.39 19.29 1.46
CA PHE A 11 -28.77 18.01 1.17
C PHE A 11 -27.25 18.26 1.15
N LEU A 12 -26.62 18.29 2.33
CA LEU A 12 -25.20 17.98 2.45
C LEU A 12 -25.07 16.50 2.07
N GLY A 13 -25.01 16.24 0.77
CA GLY A 13 -24.45 15.02 0.23
C GLY A 13 -22.99 14.99 0.63
N GLY A 14 -22.73 14.50 1.84
CA GLY A 14 -21.41 14.13 2.27
C GLY A 14 -20.89 13.15 1.22
N LEU A 15 -19.94 13.59 0.42
CA LEU A 15 -19.10 12.72 -0.37
C LEU A 15 -18.28 11.91 0.63
N THR A 16 -18.90 10.92 1.27
CA THR A 16 -18.19 9.87 1.97
C THR A 16 -17.44 9.16 0.85
N SER A 17 -16.20 9.60 0.62
CA SER A 17 -15.24 8.87 -0.19
C SER A 17 -15.23 7.45 0.34
N CYS A 18 -15.89 6.54 -0.36
CA CYS A 18 -15.91 5.13 -0.03
C CYS A 18 -14.51 4.59 -0.27
N LYS A 19 -13.60 4.82 0.68
CA LYS A 19 -12.40 4.00 0.79
C LYS A 19 -12.91 2.59 1.08
N HIS A 20 -12.77 1.72 0.08
CA HIS A 20 -13.10 0.31 0.22
C HIS A 20 -12.22 -0.26 1.34
N ASP A 21 -12.82 -0.98 2.29
CA ASP A 21 -12.04 -1.67 3.33
C ASP A 21 -11.04 -2.61 2.64
N ILE A 22 -9.76 -2.42 2.95
CA ILE A 22 -8.69 -3.25 2.40
C ILE A 22 -8.70 -4.57 3.14
N ASP A 23 -8.87 -5.68 2.40
CA ASP A 23 -8.70 -7.03 2.96
C ASP A 23 -7.22 -7.28 3.26
N THR A 24 -6.83 -6.97 4.51
CA THR A 24 -5.45 -7.05 4.97
C THR A 24 -4.90 -8.48 5.00
N GLN A 25 -5.77 -9.49 4.99
CA GLN A 25 -5.35 -10.90 4.94
C GLN A 25 -4.69 -11.23 3.60
N LEU A 26 -4.89 -10.41 2.58
CA LEU A 26 -4.25 -10.53 1.29
C LEU A 26 -2.86 -9.90 1.26
N LEU A 27 -2.46 -9.05 2.21
CA LEU A 27 -1.13 -8.43 2.15
C LEU A 27 0.03 -9.43 2.33
N PRO A 28 -0.03 -10.38 3.29
CA PRO A 28 1.00 -11.39 3.47
C PRO A 28 1.31 -12.17 2.19
N GLY A 29 2.58 -12.38 1.91
CA GLY A 29 3.10 -13.03 0.71
C GLY A 29 4.24 -12.24 0.06
N THR A 30 4.76 -12.81 -1.02
CA THR A 30 5.89 -12.27 -1.78
C THR A 30 5.40 -11.50 -3.00
N TRP A 31 5.97 -10.31 -3.19
CA TRP A 31 5.57 -9.34 -4.20
C TRP A 31 6.78 -8.86 -4.97
N LYS A 32 6.69 -8.91 -6.30
CA LYS A 32 7.73 -8.46 -7.23
C LYS A 32 7.23 -7.27 -8.05
N PRO A 33 7.97 -6.16 -8.16
CA PRO A 33 7.60 -5.03 -9.01
C PRO A 33 7.35 -5.48 -10.45
N LYS A 34 6.20 -5.12 -11.02
CA LYS A 34 5.84 -5.47 -12.41
C LYS A 34 6.85 -4.90 -13.42
N ASN A 35 7.31 -3.68 -13.19
CA ASN A 35 8.18 -2.94 -14.11
C ASN A 35 9.66 -3.35 -14.03
N GLU A 36 9.99 -4.36 -13.23
CA GLU A 36 11.35 -4.87 -13.09
C GLU A 36 11.53 -6.27 -13.69
N ILE A 37 10.49 -6.82 -14.32
CA ILE A 37 10.60 -8.05 -15.11
C ILE A 37 11.55 -7.79 -16.29
N GLY A 38 12.70 -8.46 -16.29
CA GLY A 38 13.73 -8.34 -17.33
C GLY A 38 14.82 -7.29 -17.04
N LYS A 39 14.75 -6.55 -15.92
CA LYS A 39 15.87 -5.70 -15.48
C LYS A 39 16.96 -6.55 -14.83
N SER A 40 18.21 -6.11 -14.97
CA SER A 40 19.36 -6.72 -14.29
C SER A 40 19.21 -6.61 -12.78
N THR A 41 18.80 -5.44 -12.29
CA THR A 41 18.60 -5.17 -10.87
C THR A 41 17.11 -5.05 -10.54
N TYR A 42 16.65 -5.77 -9.52
CA TYR A 42 15.25 -5.73 -9.08
C TYR A 42 15.08 -6.05 -7.59
N GLY A 43 13.99 -5.55 -7.00
CA GLY A 43 13.60 -5.79 -5.62
C GLY A 43 12.49 -6.84 -5.50
N ILE A 44 12.45 -7.58 -4.39
CA ILE A 44 11.30 -8.40 -3.98
C ILE A 44 11.00 -8.07 -2.52
N ILE A 45 9.73 -7.87 -2.21
CA ILE A 45 9.26 -7.64 -0.83
C ILE A 45 8.38 -8.80 -0.39
N THR A 46 8.53 -9.24 0.86
CA THR A 46 7.69 -10.29 1.46
C THR A 46 7.11 -9.79 2.77
N PHE A 47 5.78 -9.77 2.87
CA PHE A 47 5.07 -9.47 4.11
C PHE A 47 4.68 -10.76 4.82
N PHE A 48 4.87 -10.81 6.14
CA PHE A 48 4.52 -11.94 6.98
C PHE A 48 3.36 -11.58 7.91
N LYS A 49 2.53 -12.57 8.28
CA LYS A 49 1.38 -12.38 9.18
C LYS A 49 1.74 -11.86 10.58
N ASN A 50 3.01 -11.91 10.97
CA ASN A 50 3.51 -11.44 12.26
C ASN A 50 4.10 -10.01 12.16
N ASP A 51 3.60 -9.21 11.24
CA ASP A 51 3.99 -7.83 10.98
C ASP A 51 5.48 -7.64 10.62
N SER A 52 6.14 -8.72 10.18
CA SER A 52 7.51 -8.67 9.66
C SER A 52 7.50 -8.46 8.15
N ILE A 53 8.51 -7.76 7.65
CA ILE A 53 8.74 -7.56 6.23
C ILE A 53 10.18 -7.90 5.89
N ILE A 54 10.42 -8.52 4.75
CA ILE A 54 11.77 -8.70 4.19
C ILE A 54 11.79 -8.07 2.81
N ALA A 55 12.78 -7.22 2.55
CA ALA A 55 13.09 -6.71 1.23
C ALA A 55 14.42 -7.29 0.76
N LYS A 56 14.43 -7.87 -0.44
CA LYS A 56 15.59 -8.47 -1.08
C LYS A 56 15.89 -7.73 -2.38
N THR A 57 17.16 -7.43 -2.62
CA THR A 57 17.63 -6.87 -3.89
C THR A 57 18.44 -7.92 -4.62
N PHE A 58 18.16 -8.08 -5.90
CA PHE A 58 18.88 -8.98 -6.78
C PHE A 58 19.57 -8.18 -7.87
N ASP A 59 20.77 -8.62 -8.26
CA ASP A 59 21.47 -8.13 -9.44
C ASP A 59 21.89 -9.32 -10.33
N TYR A 60 21.47 -9.29 -11.59
CA TYR A 60 21.56 -10.38 -12.54
C TYR A 60 21.08 -11.73 -11.96
N GLY A 61 19.99 -11.68 -11.18
CA GLY A 61 19.39 -12.85 -10.51
C GLY A 61 20.14 -13.33 -9.25
N ARG A 62 21.25 -12.70 -8.87
CA ARG A 62 21.99 -13.00 -7.63
C ARG A 62 21.52 -12.10 -6.51
N LEU A 63 21.25 -12.65 -5.33
CA LEU A 63 20.92 -11.85 -4.15
C LEU A 63 22.13 -11.00 -3.75
N THR A 64 21.96 -9.67 -3.70
CA THR A 64 23.02 -8.73 -3.33
C THR A 64 22.75 -8.03 -2.00
N SER A 65 21.49 -7.95 -1.59
CA SER A 65 21.11 -7.37 -0.31
C SER A 65 19.81 -7.99 0.21
N GLU A 66 19.72 -8.12 1.52
CA GLU A 66 18.51 -8.51 2.23
C GLU A 66 18.39 -7.67 3.50
N VAL A 67 17.23 -7.07 3.69
CA VAL A 67 16.92 -6.29 4.89
C VAL A 67 15.60 -6.76 5.47
N THR A 68 15.61 -7.01 6.77
CA THR A 68 14.40 -7.35 7.54
C THR A 68 13.91 -6.11 8.27
N GLY A 69 12.60 -6.00 8.36
CA GLY A 69 11.93 -4.88 8.99
C GLY A 69 10.61 -5.29 9.62
N LYS A 70 9.86 -4.27 10.01
CA LYS A 70 8.49 -4.37 10.49
C LYS A 70 7.57 -3.53 9.62
N TYR A 71 6.29 -3.88 9.61
CA TYR A 71 5.28 -3.05 8.99
C TYR A 71 4.07 -2.87 9.89
N LYS A 72 3.32 -1.80 9.67
CA LYS A 72 2.02 -1.55 10.28
C LYS A 72 1.06 -1.05 9.21
N LEU A 73 -0.15 -1.60 9.18
CA LEU A 73 -1.20 -1.21 8.24
C LEU A 73 -2.37 -0.58 9.01
N GLU A 74 -2.68 0.68 8.70
CA GLU A 74 -3.90 1.35 9.16
C GLU A 74 -5.03 1.06 8.17
N THR A 75 -5.95 0.19 8.54
CA THR A 75 -6.95 -0.38 7.62
C THR A 75 -7.96 0.64 7.13
N LYS A 76 -8.31 1.63 7.97
CA LYS A 76 -9.28 2.69 7.62
C LYS A 76 -8.75 3.63 6.54
N THR A 77 -7.44 3.87 6.54
CA THR A 77 -6.82 4.83 5.63
C THR A 77 -6.10 4.15 4.46
N GLY A 78 -5.73 2.87 4.62
CA GLY A 78 -4.88 2.14 3.69
C GLY A 78 -3.41 2.52 3.79
N ILE A 79 -3.00 3.19 4.87
CA ILE A 79 -1.60 3.60 5.05
C ILE A 79 -0.79 2.42 5.61
N LEU A 80 0.18 2.00 4.83
CA LEU A 80 1.20 1.02 5.16
C LEU A 80 2.50 1.74 5.53
N THR A 81 2.90 1.64 6.79
CA THR A 81 4.21 2.11 7.25
C THR A 81 5.15 0.90 7.31
N THR A 82 6.29 1.00 6.63
CA THR A 82 7.36 -0.02 6.70
C THR A 82 8.57 0.60 7.39
N SER A 83 9.24 -0.15 8.25
CA SER A 83 10.45 0.27 8.97
C SER A 83 11.54 -0.79 8.86
N TYR A 84 12.74 -0.37 8.52
CA TYR A 84 13.93 -1.20 8.36
C TYR A 84 15.04 -0.66 9.26
N GLY A 85 15.29 -1.32 10.39
CA GLY A 85 16.17 -0.80 11.44
C GLY A 85 15.64 0.50 12.06
N ASP A 86 16.54 1.34 12.58
CA ASP A 86 16.17 2.51 13.39
C ASP A 86 15.90 3.78 12.57
N SER A 87 16.32 3.84 11.30
CA SER A 87 16.38 5.11 10.54
C SER A 87 15.64 5.10 9.20
N LEU A 88 15.28 3.94 8.67
CA LEU A 88 14.63 3.84 7.35
C LEU A 88 13.16 3.48 7.53
N SER A 89 12.29 4.46 7.32
CA SER A 89 10.84 4.26 7.32
C SER A 89 10.19 4.85 6.07
N TYR A 90 9.21 4.15 5.53
CA TYR A 90 8.43 4.57 4.38
C TYR A 90 6.95 4.47 4.69
N ASP A 91 6.22 5.56 4.42
CA ASP A 91 4.76 5.57 4.44
C ASP A 91 4.23 5.47 3.00
N LEU A 92 3.38 4.48 2.80
CA LEU A 92 2.83 4.08 1.52
C LEU A 92 1.30 4.04 1.63
N GLU A 93 0.58 4.44 0.60
CA GLU A 93 -0.86 4.19 0.49
C GLU A 93 -1.09 2.94 -0.37
N ILE A 94 -1.88 2.00 0.12
CA ILE A 94 -2.38 0.87 -0.67
C ILE A 94 -3.48 1.39 -1.59
N ILE A 95 -3.17 1.47 -2.88
CA ILE A 95 -4.12 1.86 -3.93
C ILE A 95 -4.95 0.66 -4.39
N LYS A 96 -4.30 -0.51 -4.44
CA LYS A 96 -4.91 -1.77 -4.86
C LYS A 96 -4.30 -2.93 -4.10
N LEU A 97 -5.12 -3.84 -3.59
CA LEU A 97 -4.68 -5.09 -3.00
C LEU A 97 -5.68 -6.19 -3.36
N ASN A 98 -5.21 -7.23 -4.04
CA ASN A 98 -5.99 -8.44 -4.31
C ASN A 98 -5.08 -9.68 -4.27
N LYS A 99 -5.59 -10.84 -4.70
CA LYS A 99 -4.83 -12.11 -4.69
C LYS A 99 -3.59 -12.09 -5.58
N THR A 100 -3.52 -11.23 -6.61
CA THR A 100 -2.47 -11.24 -7.63
C THR A 100 -1.67 -9.95 -7.70
N GLU A 101 -2.24 -8.82 -7.28
CA GLU A 101 -1.69 -7.48 -7.49
C GLU A 101 -1.70 -6.67 -6.20
N LEU A 102 -0.63 -5.90 -6.01
CA LEU A 102 -0.47 -4.90 -4.98
C LEU A 102 0.02 -3.61 -5.63
N GLU A 103 -0.71 -2.51 -5.50
CA GLU A 103 -0.27 -1.20 -5.94
C GLU A 103 -0.07 -0.29 -4.72
N LEU A 104 1.14 0.24 -4.60
CA LEU A 104 1.55 1.13 -3.52
C LEU A 104 1.88 2.51 -4.08
N SER A 105 1.39 3.57 -3.44
CA SER A 105 1.79 4.94 -3.71
C SER A 105 2.67 5.46 -2.58
N TYR A 106 3.88 5.93 -2.91
CA TYR A 106 4.76 6.56 -1.93
C TYR A 106 4.19 7.91 -1.52
N LEU A 107 3.84 8.10 -0.24
CA LEU A 107 3.13 9.31 0.19
C LEU A 107 3.91 10.60 -0.07
N ARG A 108 5.25 10.53 0.00
CA ARG A 108 6.16 11.68 -0.21
C ARG A 108 6.31 12.07 -1.68
N THR A 109 6.49 11.10 -2.56
CA THR A 109 6.78 11.35 -3.99
C THR A 109 5.56 11.23 -4.89
N LYS A 110 4.47 10.64 -4.38
CA LYS A 110 3.26 10.27 -5.12
C LYS A 110 3.52 9.36 -6.33
N GLN A 111 4.67 8.68 -6.33
CA GLN A 111 4.97 7.66 -7.32
C GLN A 111 4.27 6.37 -6.95
N ASN A 112 3.65 5.74 -7.95
CA ASN A 112 3.01 4.44 -7.78
C ASN A 112 3.95 3.34 -8.25
N GLN A 113 3.97 2.25 -7.51
CA GLN A 113 4.63 1.01 -7.90
C GLN A 113 3.63 -0.13 -7.84
N LEU A 114 3.43 -0.78 -8.98
CA LEU A 114 2.64 -2.00 -9.08
C LEU A 114 3.56 -3.20 -8.87
N TYR A 115 3.07 -4.14 -8.06
CA TYR A 115 3.69 -5.41 -7.73
C TYR A 115 2.77 -6.56 -8.12
N LEU A 116 3.37 -7.66 -8.54
CA LEU A 116 2.70 -8.92 -8.82
C LEU A 116 3.10 -9.94 -7.76
N ARG A 117 2.13 -10.74 -7.32
CA ARG A 117 2.40 -11.85 -6.39
C ARG A 117 3.32 -12.88 -7.06
N GLN A 118 4.21 -13.49 -6.28
CA GLN A 118 5.05 -14.63 -6.67
C GLN A 118 4.52 -15.92 -6.06
#